data_AF-A0A1H0N120-F1
#
_entry.id   AF-A0A1H0N120-F1
#
_cell.length_a   1.000
_cell.length_b   1.000
_cell.length_c   1.000
_cell.angle_alpha   90.00
_cell.angle_beta   90.00
_cell.angle_gamma   90.00
#
_symmetry.space_group_name_H-M   'P 1'
#
loop_
_entity.id
_entity.type
_entity.pdbx_description
1 polymer ?
#
loop_
_entity_poly.entity_id
_entity_poly.type
_entity_poly.pdbx_seq_one_letter_code
_entity_poly.pdbx_strand_id
1 'polypeptide(L)'
;AFDRLHRDLQGNTAFVTVRSLTNETVAIRSKAIADVYFSSEAYDDYGPERERYGRFTSEQIADPRDWRIIAALALNGGDFEDFAAEDVERVRGWVTVSDAQLEALVADARLEPSQLETERAKAQDREDRLFALATETVWQFSTGVQRREVVVEEEALYEAFYPLTDFDGDILDGELLRLACEGRHRIIFINPVAIDYVSIPTQSFEDGQSSVVADGLDEMEAADAQVAASRTFPTRRGRTRR
;
A
#
# COMPACT_ATOMS: atom_id res chain seq x y z
N ALA A 1 -7.14 -0.50 15.73
CA ALA A 1 -6.47 0.72 15.25
C ALA A 1 -6.30 1.75 16.36
N PHE A 2 -7.38 2.19 17.00
CA PHE A 2 -7.38 3.23 18.06
C PHE A 2 -6.39 2.98 19.21
N ASP A 3 -6.43 1.81 19.85
CA ASP A 3 -5.56 1.52 21.01
C ASP A 3 -4.07 1.46 20.66
N ARG A 4 -3.74 1.07 19.42
CA ARG A 4 -2.35 1.06 18.92
C ARG A 4 -1.90 2.50 18.68
N LEU A 5 -2.65 3.26 17.89
CA LEU A 5 -2.37 4.67 17.62
C LEU A 5 -2.21 5.50 18.90
N HIS A 6 -3.11 5.32 19.87
CA HIS A 6 -3.01 6.00 21.17
C HIS A 6 -1.72 5.62 21.92
N ARG A 7 -1.31 4.35 21.88
CA ARG A 7 -0.08 3.90 22.52
C ARG A 7 1.16 4.45 21.81
N ASP A 8 1.16 4.42 20.49
CA ASP A 8 2.29 4.90 19.67
C ASP A 8 2.49 6.41 19.90
N LEU A 9 1.42 7.19 19.98
CA LEU A 9 1.46 8.62 20.32
C LEU A 9 1.95 8.90 21.76
N GLN A 10 1.79 7.95 22.69
CA GLN A 10 2.34 8.04 24.04
C GLN A 10 3.78 7.51 24.13
N GLY A 11 4.24 6.81 23.10
CA GLY A 11 5.59 6.28 22.99
C GLY A 11 6.60 7.34 22.51
N ASN A 12 7.86 6.91 22.37
CA ASN A 12 8.91 7.69 21.73
C ASN A 12 9.24 7.12 20.35
N THR A 13 8.22 6.69 19.61
CA THR A 13 8.39 6.17 18.25
C THR A 13 8.76 7.31 17.29
N ALA A 14 9.59 7.02 16.29
CA ALA A 14 9.92 8.01 15.27
C ALA A 14 8.75 8.22 14.30
N PHE A 15 8.00 7.15 14.04
CA PHE A 15 6.81 7.13 13.22
C PHE A 15 5.62 6.50 13.95
N VAL A 16 4.42 6.90 13.53
CA VAL A 16 3.15 6.33 13.96
C VAL A 16 2.44 5.81 12.71
N THR A 17 1.99 4.56 12.76
CA THR A 17 1.42 3.89 11.59
C THR A 17 -0.09 3.73 11.74
N VAL A 18 -0.83 4.13 10.71
CA VAL A 18 -2.28 4.00 10.62
C VAL A 18 -2.63 3.24 9.35
N ARG A 19 -3.49 2.23 9.47
CA ARG A 19 -4.07 1.54 8.30
C ARG A 19 -5.50 2.00 8.11
N SER A 20 -5.81 2.43 6.89
CA SER A 20 -7.15 2.83 6.47
C SER A 20 -7.92 1.65 5.88
N LEU A 21 -9.24 1.75 5.87
CA LEU A 21 -10.13 0.87 5.11
C LEU A 21 -10.14 1.18 3.60
N THR A 22 -9.45 2.26 3.21
CA THR A 22 -9.30 2.72 1.82
C THR A 22 -8.00 2.22 1.18
N ASN A 23 -7.43 1.12 1.72
CA ASN A 23 -6.20 0.50 1.23
C ASN A 23 -4.94 1.36 1.37
N GLU A 24 -4.87 2.16 2.42
CA GLU A 24 -3.69 2.99 2.70
C GLU A 24 -3.05 2.61 4.02
N THR A 25 -1.77 2.29 3.97
CA THR A 25 -0.91 2.19 5.14
C THR A 25 -0.11 3.48 5.20
N VAL A 26 -0.41 4.29 6.21
CA VAL A 26 0.15 5.62 6.40
C VAL A 26 1.15 5.60 7.55
N ALA A 27 2.38 5.99 7.29
CA ALA A 27 3.39 6.24 8.32
C ALA A 27 3.56 7.74 8.50
N ILE A 28 3.30 8.25 9.71
CA ILE A 28 3.36 9.67 10.06
C ILE A 28 4.54 9.89 11.00
N ARG A 29 5.44 10.82 10.69
CA ARG A 29 6.56 11.12 11.59
C ARG A 29 6.01 11.79 12.85
N SER A 30 6.28 11.23 14.02
CA SER A 30 5.71 11.70 15.30
C SER A 30 6.02 13.19 15.56
N LYS A 31 7.21 13.64 15.16
CA LYS A 31 7.65 15.05 15.31
C LYS A 31 6.99 16.02 14.33
N ALA A 32 6.33 15.54 13.29
CA ALA A 32 5.57 16.36 12.33
C ALA A 32 4.12 16.58 12.79
N ILE A 33 3.65 15.85 13.79
CA ILE A 33 2.30 15.95 14.33
C ILE A 33 2.20 17.22 15.20
N ALA A 34 1.34 18.16 14.80
CA ALA A 34 1.03 19.33 15.60
C ALA A 34 0.00 19.00 16.69
N ASP A 35 -1.04 18.27 16.33
CA ASP A 35 -2.13 17.84 17.19
C ASP A 35 -2.80 16.58 16.63
N VAL A 36 -3.39 15.77 17.53
CA VAL A 36 -4.28 14.66 17.19
C VAL A 36 -5.50 14.76 18.07
N TYR A 37 -6.68 14.76 17.45
CA TYR A 37 -7.94 14.83 18.16
C TYR A 37 -8.75 13.56 17.94
N PHE A 38 -9.22 12.98 19.04
CA PHE A 38 -10.12 11.84 19.03
C PHE A 38 -11.50 12.31 19.45
N SER A 39 -12.47 12.30 18.53
CA SER A 39 -13.86 12.55 18.84
C SER A 39 -14.69 11.28 18.69
N SER A 40 -15.63 11.09 19.60
CA SER A 40 -16.76 10.21 19.35
C SER A 40 -17.87 11.00 18.67
N GLU A 41 -18.79 10.32 17.96
CA GLU A 41 -19.98 10.94 17.37
C GLU A 41 -20.84 11.74 18.36
N ALA A 42 -20.68 11.53 19.68
CA ALA A 42 -21.37 12.28 20.72
C ALA A 42 -20.85 13.72 20.95
N TYR A 43 -19.71 14.09 20.35
CA TYR A 43 -19.12 15.43 20.46
C TYR A 43 -18.90 16.00 19.05
N ASP A 44 -19.82 16.87 18.62
CA ASP A 44 -19.81 17.60 17.32
C ASP A 44 -19.08 18.96 17.44
N ASP A 45 -18.14 19.04 18.38
CA ASP A 45 -17.53 20.32 18.77
C ASP A 45 -16.33 20.67 17.88
N TYR A 46 -15.81 19.71 17.09
CA TYR A 46 -14.57 19.88 16.34
C TYR A 46 -14.51 19.05 15.04
N GLY A 47 -14.01 19.73 14.01
CA GLY A 47 -13.72 19.33 12.63
C GLY A 47 -13.09 20.56 11.96
N PRO A 48 -12.52 20.50 10.73
CA PRO A 48 -11.88 21.65 10.10
C PRO A 48 -12.83 22.85 10.12
N GLU A 49 -12.53 23.85 10.95
CA GLU A 49 -13.48 24.91 11.33
C GLU A 49 -13.90 25.78 10.13
N ARG A 50 -13.32 25.57 8.93
CA ARG A 50 -13.51 26.41 7.74
C ARG A 50 -13.48 25.70 6.38
N GLU A 51 -13.26 24.38 6.29
CA GLU A 51 -13.17 23.68 5.00
C GLU A 51 -13.82 22.29 5.07
N ARG A 52 -14.48 21.85 3.98
CA ARG A 52 -14.82 20.43 3.83
C ARG A 52 -13.51 19.65 3.81
N TYR A 53 -13.42 18.55 4.57
CA TYR A 53 -12.36 17.57 4.37
C TYR A 53 -12.17 17.36 2.87
N GLY A 54 -10.97 17.64 2.35
CA GLY A 54 -10.62 17.35 0.97
C GLY A 54 -10.95 15.88 0.68
N ARG A 55 -11.50 15.62 -0.50
CA ARG A 55 -12.04 14.34 -0.99
C ARG A 55 -11.45 13.10 -0.29
N PHE A 56 -12.03 12.71 0.83
CA PHE A 56 -11.89 11.35 1.33
C PHE A 56 -12.72 10.46 0.39
N THR A 57 -12.16 9.34 -0.04
CA THR A 57 -13.00 8.33 -0.66
C THR A 57 -13.83 7.69 0.44
N SER A 58 -15.14 7.63 0.27
CA SER A 58 -16.01 6.81 1.13
C SER A 58 -15.99 5.34 0.70
N GLU A 59 -15.28 5.02 -0.39
CA GLU A 59 -15.19 3.68 -0.94
C GLU A 59 -14.31 2.83 -0.03
N GLN A 60 -14.96 1.98 0.76
CA GLN A 60 -14.29 0.98 1.59
C GLN A 60 -14.46 -0.36 0.90
N ILE A 61 -13.34 -0.95 0.47
CA ILE A 61 -13.31 -2.30 -0.07
C ILE A 61 -12.61 -3.16 0.96
N ALA A 62 -13.37 -4.11 1.50
CA ALA A 62 -12.88 -4.95 2.59
C ALA A 62 -11.91 -6.04 2.11
N ASP A 63 -12.05 -6.51 0.86
CA ASP A 63 -11.24 -7.61 0.33
C ASP A 63 -9.94 -7.09 -0.31
N PRO A 64 -8.75 -7.44 0.20
CA PRO A 64 -7.48 -7.10 -0.43
C PRO A 64 -7.35 -7.66 -1.85
N ARG A 65 -8.03 -8.76 -2.19
CA ARG A 65 -8.01 -9.34 -3.55
C ARG A 65 -8.65 -8.40 -4.57
N ASP A 66 -9.70 -7.68 -4.19
CA ASP A 66 -10.32 -6.69 -5.06
C ASP A 66 -9.37 -5.52 -5.32
N TRP A 67 -8.59 -5.09 -4.31
CA TRP A 67 -7.55 -4.07 -4.50
C TRP A 67 -6.44 -4.51 -5.46
N ARG A 68 -6.06 -5.79 -5.46
CA ARG A 68 -5.11 -6.33 -6.45
C ARG A 68 -5.67 -6.28 -7.87
N ILE A 69 -6.96 -6.59 -8.05
CA ILE A 69 -7.63 -6.47 -9.34
C ILE A 69 -7.67 -4.99 -9.79
N ILE A 70 -7.91 -4.05 -8.88
CA ILE A 70 -7.90 -2.61 -9.19
C ILE A 70 -6.51 -2.13 -9.61
N ALA A 71 -5.45 -2.59 -8.92
CA ALA A 71 -4.08 -2.28 -9.31
C ALA A 71 -3.76 -2.86 -10.72
N ALA A 72 -4.16 -4.10 -10.99
CA ALA A 72 -3.99 -4.75 -12.29
C ALA A 72 -4.76 -4.02 -13.42
N LEU A 73 -5.95 -3.49 -13.12
CA LEU A 73 -6.70 -2.63 -14.05
C LEU A 73 -5.93 -1.34 -14.39
N ALA A 74 -5.29 -0.72 -13.40
CA ALA A 74 -4.56 0.54 -13.55
C ALA A 74 -3.22 0.42 -14.31
N LEU A 75 -2.44 -0.66 -14.08
CA LEU A 75 -1.04 -0.77 -14.52
C LEU A 75 -0.82 -1.30 -15.95
N ASN A 76 -1.83 -1.25 -16.81
CA ASN A 76 -1.87 -1.70 -18.23
C ASN A 76 -2.59 -3.03 -18.48
N GLY A 77 -3.90 -3.08 -18.20
CA GLY A 77 -4.81 -3.93 -18.98
C GLY A 77 -4.87 -5.41 -18.59
N GLY A 78 -4.27 -5.80 -17.46
CA GLY A 78 -4.62 -7.05 -16.79
C GLY A 78 -3.90 -8.28 -17.29
N ASP A 79 -2.72 -8.51 -16.72
CA ASP A 79 -2.45 -9.88 -16.32
C ASP A 79 -3.46 -10.24 -15.21
N PHE A 80 -4.45 -11.04 -15.60
CA PHE A 80 -5.46 -11.56 -14.68
C PHE A 80 -5.34 -13.08 -14.52
N GLU A 81 -4.20 -13.68 -14.89
CA GLU A 81 -4.03 -15.13 -14.82
C GLU A 81 -4.25 -15.67 -13.40
N ASP A 82 -3.98 -14.85 -12.39
CA ASP A 82 -4.16 -15.17 -10.97
C ASP A 82 -5.60 -14.93 -10.44
N PHE A 83 -6.50 -14.38 -11.26
CA PHE A 83 -7.86 -14.02 -10.86
C PHE A 83 -8.92 -14.84 -11.60
N ALA A 84 -9.99 -15.19 -10.88
CA ALA A 84 -11.17 -15.74 -11.54
C ALA A 84 -11.83 -14.66 -12.40
N ALA A 85 -12.22 -15.01 -13.63
CA ALA A 85 -12.86 -14.07 -14.55
C ALA A 85 -14.12 -13.40 -13.95
N GLU A 86 -14.87 -14.13 -13.12
CA GLU A 86 -16.05 -13.61 -12.42
C GLU A 86 -15.69 -12.48 -11.44
N ASP A 87 -14.56 -12.59 -10.73
CA ASP A 87 -14.09 -11.55 -9.82
C ASP A 87 -13.62 -10.32 -10.59
N VAL A 88 -12.90 -10.53 -11.70
CA VAL A 88 -12.43 -9.43 -12.56
C VAL A 88 -13.61 -8.64 -13.12
N GLU A 89 -14.63 -9.32 -13.65
CA GLU A 89 -15.81 -8.65 -14.20
C GLU A 89 -16.63 -7.95 -13.11
N ARG A 90 -16.76 -8.55 -11.93
CA ARG A 90 -17.41 -7.92 -10.77
C ARG A 90 -16.70 -6.63 -10.36
N VAL A 91 -15.38 -6.66 -10.19
CA VAL A 91 -14.60 -5.48 -9.78
C VAL A 91 -14.60 -4.43 -10.89
N ARG A 92 -14.38 -4.83 -12.15
CA ARG A 92 -14.41 -3.93 -13.31
C ARG A 92 -15.74 -3.19 -13.41
N GLY A 93 -16.86 -3.90 -13.29
CA GLY A 93 -18.20 -3.30 -13.35
C GLY A 93 -18.52 -2.35 -12.19
N TRP A 94 -17.81 -2.47 -11.07
CA TRP A 94 -17.93 -1.57 -9.93
C TRP A 94 -17.00 -0.36 -10.03
N VAL A 95 -15.81 -0.51 -10.62
CA VAL A 95 -14.78 0.53 -10.72
C VAL A 95 -15.04 1.44 -11.93
N THR A 96 -15.22 0.85 -13.10
CA THR A 96 -15.33 1.56 -14.38
C THR A 96 -16.79 1.73 -14.76
N VAL A 97 -17.21 2.96 -15.04
CA VAL A 97 -18.54 3.25 -15.62
C VAL A 97 -18.36 3.50 -17.12
N SER A 98 -18.91 2.60 -17.94
CA SER A 98 -18.84 2.73 -19.39
C SER A 98 -19.79 3.81 -19.94
N ASP A 99 -19.41 4.38 -21.08
CA ASP A 99 -20.26 5.30 -21.84
C ASP A 99 -21.62 4.69 -22.17
N ALA A 100 -21.65 3.41 -22.54
CA ALA A 100 -22.89 2.71 -22.85
C ALA A 100 -23.86 2.63 -21.65
N GLN A 101 -23.33 2.51 -20.42
CA GLN A 101 -24.15 2.54 -19.20
C GLN A 101 -24.72 3.94 -18.95
N LEU A 102 -23.94 5.00 -19.15
CA LEU A 102 -24.41 6.37 -19.01
C LEU A 102 -25.46 6.73 -20.07
N GLU A 103 -25.25 6.30 -21.31
CA GLU A 103 -26.20 6.46 -22.41
C GLU A 103 -27.51 5.71 -22.16
N ALA A 104 -27.44 4.49 -21.61
CA ALA A 104 -28.62 3.74 -21.19
C ALA A 104 -29.42 4.48 -20.10
N LEU A 105 -28.76 5.12 -19.13
CA LEU A 105 -29.44 5.93 -18.11
C LEU A 105 -30.15 7.15 -18.70
N VAL A 106 -29.59 7.76 -19.76
CA VAL A 106 -30.25 8.83 -20.50
C VAL A 106 -31.45 8.30 -21.28
N ALA A 107 -31.31 7.16 -21.96
CA ALA A 107 -32.39 6.51 -22.70
C ALA A 107 -33.57 6.12 -21.79
N ASP A 108 -33.28 5.69 -20.56
CA ASP A 108 -34.27 5.34 -19.53
C ASP A 108 -34.83 6.56 -18.77
N ALA A 109 -34.46 7.79 -19.15
CA ALA A 109 -34.83 9.03 -18.47
C ALA A 109 -34.46 9.08 -16.97
N ARG A 110 -33.42 8.33 -16.59
CA ARG A 110 -32.85 8.32 -15.22
C ARG A 110 -31.71 9.33 -15.05
N LEU A 111 -31.19 9.85 -16.16
CA LEU A 111 -30.18 10.90 -16.23
C LEU A 111 -30.59 11.93 -17.28
N GLU A 112 -30.57 13.20 -16.94
CA GLU A 112 -30.83 14.26 -17.91
C GLU A 112 -29.65 14.37 -18.90
N PRO A 113 -29.89 14.53 -20.21
CA PRO A 113 -28.80 14.68 -21.19
C PRO A 113 -27.81 15.81 -20.85
N SER A 114 -28.29 16.87 -20.21
CA SER A 114 -27.47 18.00 -19.77
C SER A 114 -26.52 17.66 -18.61
N GLN A 115 -26.76 16.56 -17.90
CA GLN A 115 -25.95 16.08 -16.77
C GLN A 115 -24.92 15.02 -17.19
N LEU A 116 -25.01 14.50 -18.42
CA LEU A 116 -24.18 13.39 -18.91
C LEU A 116 -22.68 13.66 -18.73
N GLU A 117 -22.19 14.82 -19.16
CA GLU A 117 -20.78 15.17 -19.04
C GLU A 117 -20.33 15.35 -17.59
N THR A 118 -21.22 15.82 -16.71
CA THR A 118 -20.90 15.95 -15.29
C THR A 118 -20.79 14.59 -14.62
N GLU A 119 -21.70 13.65 -14.92
CA GLU A 119 -21.63 12.29 -14.37
C GLU A 119 -20.46 11.50 -14.95
N ARG A 120 -20.15 11.68 -16.24
CA ARG A 120 -18.94 11.14 -16.88
C ARG A 120 -17.68 11.62 -16.15
N ALA A 121 -17.56 12.92 -15.88
CA ALA A 121 -16.43 13.47 -15.16
C ALA A 121 -16.34 12.94 -13.72
N LYS A 122 -17.47 12.77 -13.02
CA LYS A 122 -17.49 12.17 -11.68
C LYS A 122 -17.08 10.70 -11.67
N ALA A 123 -17.50 9.93 -12.68
CA ALA A 123 -17.14 8.53 -12.82
C ALA A 123 -15.63 8.39 -13.07
N GLN A 124 -15.08 9.16 -14.01
CA GLN A 124 -13.64 9.17 -14.27
C GLN A 124 -12.85 9.58 -13.02
N ASP A 125 -13.29 10.63 -12.32
CA ASP A 125 -12.65 11.10 -11.09
C ASP A 125 -12.69 10.07 -9.94
N ARG A 126 -13.71 9.22 -9.90
CA ARG A 126 -13.79 8.10 -8.95
C ARG A 126 -12.83 6.98 -9.35
N GLU A 127 -12.81 6.62 -10.62
CA GLU A 127 -11.91 5.61 -11.18
C GLU A 127 -10.44 5.98 -10.94
N ASP A 128 -10.04 7.21 -11.31
CA ASP A 128 -8.69 7.72 -11.12
C ASP A 128 -8.26 7.67 -9.64
N ARG A 129 -9.19 7.96 -8.71
CA ARG A 129 -8.93 7.87 -7.27
C ARG A 129 -8.72 6.45 -6.79
N LEU A 130 -9.53 5.49 -7.26
CA LEU A 130 -9.36 4.08 -6.92
C LEU A 130 -8.03 3.54 -7.45
N PHE A 131 -7.65 3.93 -8.66
CA PHE A 131 -6.35 3.56 -9.23
C PHE A 131 -5.19 4.17 -8.47
N ALA A 132 -5.28 5.45 -8.08
CA ALA A 132 -4.25 6.08 -7.25
C ALA A 132 -4.10 5.36 -5.90
N LEU A 133 -5.20 5.03 -5.22
CA LEU A 133 -5.16 4.27 -3.95
C LEU A 133 -4.59 2.86 -4.08
N ALA A 134 -4.74 2.25 -5.26
CA ALA A 134 -4.22 0.91 -5.52
C ALA A 134 -2.75 0.91 -5.94
N THR A 135 -2.20 2.02 -6.45
CA THR A 135 -0.90 2.01 -7.16
C THR A 135 0.10 3.07 -6.72
N GLU A 136 -0.35 4.22 -6.23
CA GLU A 136 0.53 5.34 -5.91
C GLU A 136 1.04 5.24 -4.47
N THR A 137 2.35 5.20 -4.32
CA THR A 137 3.02 5.50 -3.05
C THR A 137 3.32 6.98 -2.99
N VAL A 138 2.88 7.64 -1.92
CA VAL A 138 2.96 9.09 -1.75
C VAL A 138 3.78 9.42 -0.51
N TRP A 139 4.64 10.43 -0.59
CA TRP A 139 5.29 10.98 0.59
C TRP A 139 5.39 12.50 0.52
N GLN A 140 5.27 13.13 1.68
CA GLN A 140 5.39 14.58 1.84
C GLN A 140 6.58 14.93 2.73
N PHE A 141 7.35 15.93 2.30
CA PHE A 141 8.44 16.50 3.09
C PHE A 141 7.95 17.65 3.96
N SER A 142 8.70 17.99 5.01
CA SER A 142 8.40 19.14 5.88
C SER A 142 8.41 20.50 5.18
N THR A 143 8.85 20.57 3.93
CA THR A 143 8.75 21.76 3.08
C THR A 143 7.37 21.92 2.44
N GLY A 144 6.46 20.96 2.62
CA GLY A 144 5.17 20.87 1.94
C GLY A 144 5.25 20.28 0.53
N VAL A 145 6.45 19.92 0.05
CA VAL A 145 6.62 19.24 -1.23
C VAL A 145 6.14 17.80 -1.10
N GLN A 146 5.22 17.40 -1.97
CA GLN A 146 4.73 16.03 -2.08
C GLN A 146 5.34 15.38 -3.33
N ARG A 147 5.70 14.11 -3.21
CA ARG A 147 6.04 13.23 -4.32
C ARG A 147 5.12 12.02 -4.32
N ARG A 148 4.93 11.46 -5.49
CA ARG A 148 4.15 10.25 -5.73
C ARG A 148 4.90 9.41 -6.73
N GLU A 149 4.91 8.11 -6.54
CA GLU A 149 5.46 7.16 -7.50
C GLU A 149 4.67 5.86 -7.48
N VAL A 150 4.54 5.26 -8.66
CA VAL A 150 4.04 3.90 -8.82
C VAL A 150 5.23 2.95 -8.67
N VAL A 151 5.11 1.98 -7.76
CA VAL A 151 6.14 0.98 -7.49
C VAL A 151 5.54 -0.38 -7.80
N VAL A 152 6.00 -0.99 -8.88
CA VAL A 152 5.44 -2.27 -9.38
C VAL A 152 6.06 -3.48 -8.66
N GLU A 153 7.30 -3.35 -8.20
CA GLU A 153 7.99 -4.39 -7.42
C GLU A 153 7.57 -4.29 -5.95
N GLU A 154 6.61 -5.14 -5.55
CA GLU A 154 6.02 -5.15 -4.21
C GLU A 154 7.05 -5.44 -3.10
N GLU A 155 8.01 -6.33 -3.36
CA GLU A 155 9.15 -6.58 -2.48
C GLU A 155 9.97 -5.31 -2.25
N ALA A 156 10.32 -4.59 -3.31
CA ALA A 156 11.08 -3.34 -3.21
C ALA A 156 10.31 -2.25 -2.45
N LEU A 157 8.98 -2.24 -2.57
CA LEU A 157 8.10 -1.36 -1.80
C LEU A 157 8.13 -1.72 -0.30
N TYR A 158 7.98 -3.01 0.03
CA TYR A 158 8.04 -3.49 1.39
C TYR A 158 9.40 -3.19 2.03
N GLU A 159 10.50 -3.58 1.38
CA GLU A 159 11.86 -3.35 1.86
C GLU A 159 12.17 -1.86 2.13
N ALA A 160 11.66 -0.97 1.27
CA ALA A 160 11.90 0.46 1.41
C ALA A 160 11.20 1.08 2.63
N PHE A 161 10.03 0.56 3.02
CA PHE A 161 9.16 1.22 4.00
C PHE A 161 8.83 0.40 5.25
N TYR A 162 9.15 -0.90 5.31
CA TYR A 162 9.03 -1.70 6.53
C TYR A 162 9.74 -1.10 7.76
N PRO A 163 10.87 -0.36 7.63
CA PRO A 163 11.47 0.28 8.80
C PRO A 163 10.54 1.32 9.44
N LEU A 164 9.70 1.99 8.63
CA LEU A 164 8.75 2.99 9.12
C LEU A 164 7.53 2.35 9.79
N THR A 165 7.07 1.21 9.26
CA THR A 165 5.76 0.63 9.59
C THR A 165 5.82 -0.50 10.62
N ASP A 166 6.82 -1.39 10.52
CA ASP A 166 6.95 -2.58 11.36
C ASP A 166 7.90 -2.36 12.55
N PHE A 167 8.81 -1.39 12.42
CA PHE A 167 9.80 -1.04 13.44
C PHE A 167 9.66 0.38 13.97
N ASP A 168 8.56 1.07 13.64
CA ASP A 168 8.25 2.43 14.09
C ASP A 168 9.37 3.47 13.87
N GLY A 169 10.25 3.18 12.89
CA GLY A 169 11.44 3.96 12.54
C GLY A 169 12.68 3.74 13.42
N ASP A 170 12.66 2.81 14.37
CA ASP A 170 13.73 2.61 15.36
C ASP A 170 15.05 2.11 14.74
N ILE A 171 14.98 1.46 13.57
CA ILE A 171 16.15 0.89 12.88
C ILE A 171 16.84 1.86 11.91
N LEU A 172 16.34 3.08 11.74
CA LEU A 172 16.78 4.04 10.73
C LEU A 172 17.93 4.96 11.17
N ASP A 173 18.89 4.49 11.97
CA ASP A 173 19.95 5.32 12.58
C ASP A 173 20.87 6.00 11.55
N GLY A 174 20.39 7.10 10.96
CA GLY A 174 21.05 7.86 9.88
C GLY A 174 20.88 7.29 8.47
N GLU A 175 20.13 6.20 8.28
CA GLU A 175 19.98 5.55 6.96
C GLU A 175 18.92 6.24 6.08
N LEU A 176 19.18 6.26 4.77
CA LEU A 176 18.21 6.72 3.78
C LEU A 176 17.36 5.54 3.34
N LEU A 177 16.05 5.75 3.22
CA LEU A 177 15.17 4.78 2.59
C LEU A 177 15.57 4.68 1.12
N ARG A 178 15.67 3.45 0.60
CA ARG A 178 16.01 3.19 -0.80
C ARG A 178 14.82 2.54 -1.48
N LEU A 179 14.20 3.25 -2.40
CA LEU A 179 13.07 2.78 -3.20
C LEU A 179 13.51 2.51 -4.64
N ALA A 180 13.43 1.26 -5.08
CA ALA A 180 13.62 0.89 -6.49
C ALA A 180 12.25 0.92 -7.19
N CYS A 181 12.06 1.83 -8.16
CA CYS A 181 10.77 1.97 -8.85
C CYS A 181 10.70 1.22 -10.18
N GLU A 182 11.86 1.01 -10.81
CA GLU A 182 12.00 0.32 -12.10
C GLU A 182 13.25 -0.57 -12.05
N GLY A 183 13.30 -1.47 -11.07
CA GLY A 183 14.48 -2.26 -10.74
C GLY A 183 15.73 -1.38 -10.58
N ARG A 184 16.75 -1.61 -11.42
CA ARG A 184 18.02 -0.84 -11.41
C ARG A 184 17.99 0.45 -12.23
N HIS A 185 16.91 0.73 -12.96
CA HIS A 185 16.84 1.88 -13.87
C HIS A 185 16.45 3.18 -13.15
N ARG A 186 15.67 3.07 -12.07
CA ARG A 186 15.28 4.23 -11.25
C ARG A 186 15.28 3.89 -9.77
N ILE A 187 16.16 4.55 -9.03
CA ILE A 187 16.32 4.39 -7.58
C ILE A 187 16.16 5.76 -6.92
N ILE A 188 15.34 5.82 -5.87
CA ILE A 188 15.07 7.01 -5.09
C ILE A 188 15.63 6.79 -3.68
N PHE A 189 16.40 7.76 -3.19
CA PHE A 189 16.82 7.80 -1.79
C PHE A 189 16.03 8.87 -1.05
N ILE A 190 15.41 8.49 0.07
CA ILE A 190 14.52 9.35 0.84
C ILE A 190 15.06 9.48 2.26
N ASN A 191 15.26 10.73 2.72
CA ASN A 191 15.66 10.98 4.10
C ASN A 191 14.44 10.90 5.03
N PRO A 192 14.33 9.88 5.90
CA PRO A 192 13.16 9.69 6.75
C PRO A 192 12.94 10.85 7.73
N VAL A 193 14.01 11.55 8.15
CA VAL A 193 13.90 12.68 9.09
C VAL A 193 13.21 13.90 8.45
N ALA A 194 13.24 14.00 7.12
CA ALA A 194 12.64 15.09 6.36
C ALA A 194 11.20 14.80 5.91
N ILE A 195 10.71 13.57 6.13
CA ILE A 195 9.35 13.16 5.75
C ILE A 195 8.39 13.51 6.88
N ASP A 196 7.23 14.06 6.56
CA ASP A 196 6.13 14.23 7.51
C ASP A 196 5.15 13.05 7.46
N TYR A 197 4.83 12.57 6.27
CA TYR A 197 4.05 11.34 6.10
C TYR A 197 4.43 10.58 4.82
N VAL A 198 4.17 9.27 4.84
CA VAL A 198 4.14 8.37 3.69
C VAL A 198 2.77 7.67 3.66
N SER A 199 2.13 7.57 2.50
CA SER A 199 0.97 6.71 2.24
C SER A 199 1.35 5.64 1.22
N ILE A 200 1.03 4.38 1.51
CA ILE A 200 1.43 3.22 0.74
C ILE A 200 0.17 2.38 0.45
N PRO A 201 -0.03 1.86 -0.78
CA PRO A 201 -1.06 0.88 -1.06
C PRO A 201 -0.89 -0.35 -0.16
N THR A 202 -1.88 -0.63 0.69
CA THR A 202 -1.76 -1.62 1.77
C THR A 202 -1.60 -3.03 1.21
N GLN A 203 -2.40 -3.39 0.22
CA GLN A 203 -2.32 -4.68 -0.46
C GLN A 203 -0.91 -4.93 -1.03
N SER A 204 -0.32 -3.95 -1.72
CA SER A 204 1.02 -4.10 -2.31
C SER A 204 2.10 -4.20 -1.25
N PHE A 205 1.94 -3.49 -0.12
CA PHE A 205 2.86 -3.61 1.00
C PHE A 205 2.78 -5.00 1.67
N GLU A 206 1.58 -5.55 1.83
CA GLU A 206 1.35 -6.89 2.40
C GLU A 206 1.79 -8.02 1.45
N ASP A 207 1.66 -7.83 0.14
CA ASP A 207 2.14 -8.79 -0.87
C ASP A 207 3.68 -8.82 -0.89
N GLY A 208 4.33 -7.66 -0.79
CA GLY A 208 5.78 -7.55 -0.63
C GLY A 208 6.26 -8.24 0.66
N GLN A 209 5.57 -8.02 1.78
CA GLN A 209 5.85 -8.72 3.04
C GLN A 209 5.77 -10.23 2.88
N SER A 210 4.70 -10.71 2.23
CA SER A 210 4.47 -12.15 2.04
C SER A 210 5.56 -12.78 1.17
N SER A 211 6.02 -12.07 0.13
CA SER A 211 7.10 -12.50 -0.75
C SER A 211 8.43 -12.62 0.02
N VAL A 212 8.82 -11.59 0.77
CA VAL A 212 10.06 -11.61 1.57
C VAL A 212 10.04 -12.72 2.62
N VAL A 213 8.90 -12.94 3.28
CA VAL A 213 8.76 -14.01 4.28
C VAL A 213 8.87 -15.39 3.63
N ALA A 214 8.25 -15.59 2.45
CA ALA A 214 8.34 -16.85 1.72
C ALA A 214 9.79 -17.16 1.30
N ASP A 215 10.49 -16.19 0.72
CA ASP A 215 11.88 -16.35 0.30
C ASP A 215 12.80 -16.68 1.49
N GLY A 216 12.59 -16.01 2.64
CA GLY A 216 13.34 -16.31 3.86
C GLY A 216 13.11 -17.73 4.39
N LEU A 217 11.90 -18.28 4.23
CA LEU A 217 11.62 -19.68 4.61
C LEU A 217 12.29 -20.67 3.66
N ASP A 218 12.24 -20.41 2.35
CA ASP A 218 12.90 -21.24 1.33
C ASP A 218 14.43 -21.27 1.53
N GLU A 219 15.04 -20.13 1.87
CA GLU A 219 16.47 -20.05 2.20
C GLU A 219 16.83 -20.87 3.44
N MET A 220 15.98 -20.82 4.49
CA MET A 220 16.18 -21.63 5.69
C MET A 220 16.06 -23.13 5.40
N GLU A 221 15.07 -23.56 4.62
CA GLU A 221 14.91 -24.96 4.22
C GLU A 221 16.11 -25.44 3.39
N ALA A 222 16.61 -24.61 2.46
CA ALA A 222 17.80 -24.90 1.68
C ALA A 222 19.06 -25.01 2.56
N ALA A 223 19.23 -24.12 3.54
CA ALA A 223 20.34 -24.16 4.48
C ALA A 223 20.28 -25.43 5.37
N ASP A 224 19.10 -25.79 5.88
CA ASP A 224 18.90 -27.00 6.67
C ASP A 224 19.15 -28.27 5.84
N ALA A 225 18.75 -28.29 4.58
CA ALA A 225 19.07 -29.38 3.66
C ALA A 225 20.59 -29.52 3.42
N GLN A 226 21.33 -28.41 3.30
CA GLN A 226 22.79 -28.42 3.19
C GLN A 226 23.48 -28.90 4.50
N VAL A 227 22.95 -28.51 5.66
CA VAL A 227 23.44 -28.96 6.97
C VAL A 227 23.13 -30.45 7.18
N ALA A 228 21.98 -30.94 6.75
CA ALA A 228 21.63 -32.36 6.79
C ALA A 228 22.54 -33.20 5.87
N ALA A 229 22.77 -32.73 4.63
CA ALA A 229 23.65 -33.40 3.67
C ALA A 229 25.10 -33.50 4.15
N SER A 230 25.60 -32.48 4.86
CA SER A 230 26.94 -32.46 5.46
C SER A 230 27.08 -33.33 6.72
N ARG A 231 25.98 -33.67 7.41
CA ARG A 231 25.96 -34.60 8.56
C ARG A 231 25.89 -36.08 8.16
N THR A 232 25.49 -36.41 6.94
CA THR A 232 25.36 -37.80 6.44
C THR A 232 26.67 -38.47 5.98
N PHE A 233 27.85 -37.86 6.18
CA PHE A 233 29.13 -38.55 5.95
C PHE A 233 29.77 -39.07 7.24
N PRO A 234 29.60 -40.35 7.61
CA PRO A 234 30.49 -41.00 8.56
C PRO A 234 31.75 -41.52 7.85
N THR A 235 32.88 -41.20 8.48
CA THR A 235 34.22 -41.72 8.25
C THR A 235 34.25 -43.24 8.14
N ARG A 236 34.94 -43.79 7.13
CA ARG A 236 35.50 -45.15 7.20
C ARG A 236 37.02 -45.09 7.04
N ARG A 237 37.73 -45.13 8.18
CA ARG A 237 39.16 -45.46 8.25
C ARG A 237 39.37 -46.89 7.75
N GLY A 238 40.33 -47.08 6.84
CA GLY A 238 40.84 -48.38 6.43
C GLY A 238 42.37 -48.37 6.35
N ARG A 239 43.00 -48.54 7.52
CA ARG A 239 44.43 -48.72 7.71
C ARG A 239 44.80 -50.12 7.20
N THR A 240 45.65 -50.24 6.18
CA THR A 240 46.34 -51.51 5.87
C THR A 240 47.84 -51.28 5.76
N ARG A 241 48.55 -51.86 6.74
CA ARG A 241 50.00 -52.08 6.75
C ARG A 241 50.40 -52.95 5.56
N ARG A 242 51.50 -52.60 4.90
CA ARG A 242 52.57 -53.53 4.53
C ARG A 242 53.90 -52.84 4.77
#